data_AF-A0A7S4HIR1-F1
#
_entry.id   AF-A0A7S4HIR1-F1
#
_cell.length_a   1.000
_cell.length_b   1.000
_cell.length_c   1.000
_cell.angle_alpha   90.00
_cell.angle_beta   90.00
_cell.angle_gamma   90.00
#
_symmetry.space_group_name_H-M   'P 1'
#
loop_
_entity.id
_entity.type
_entity.pdbx_description
1 polymer ?
#
loop_
_entity_poly.entity_id
_entity_poly.type
_entity_poly.pdbx_seq_one_letter_code
_entity_poly.pdbx_strand_id
1 'polypeptide(L)'
;ARRSGIVNIYIDVNGVTNDVTLWNSIWPEQPSGINVGTVSHFGYSGSARRSGIITANPGITSVSGDIGMYAFFDGGNPQELFLRATQIPVVDGNPMHIIFGMKFPTGIEFDITTEHLWKSDFSSTVTLASSFSDMYDDPDGTKYYLLPSTDNPSEQWLFMKLIYRHFDGNTPESSGYYERNGIRLYDVTHFYWYRVATCATAPCPTYTGTVPVWDVVDEVPPFVSDLRQ
;
A
#
# COMPACT_ATOMS: atom_id res chain seq x y z
N ALA A 1 -0.78 -25.32 9.32
CA ALA A 1 -1.85 -24.48 8.74
C ALA A 1 -1.37 -23.04 8.73
N ARG A 2 -1.41 -22.34 7.60
CA ARG A 2 -1.09 -20.90 7.56
C ARG A 2 -2.15 -20.18 8.38
N ARG A 3 -1.75 -19.56 9.51
CA ARG A 3 -2.70 -18.80 10.33
C ARG A 3 -2.95 -17.47 9.62
N SER A 4 -4.19 -17.24 9.24
CA SER A 4 -4.65 -15.98 8.67
C SER A 4 -4.68 -14.90 9.74
N GLY A 5 -3.92 -13.82 9.54
CA GLY A 5 -3.98 -12.62 10.36
C GLY A 5 -4.91 -11.58 9.76
N ILE A 6 -5.61 -10.83 10.59
CA ILE A 6 -6.28 -9.60 10.15
C ILE A 6 -5.20 -8.54 10.00
N VAL A 7 -5.18 -7.87 8.85
CA VAL A 7 -4.36 -6.70 8.59
C VAL A 7 -5.20 -5.45 8.37
N ASN A 8 -4.58 -4.31 8.60
CA ASN A 8 -5.14 -3.01 8.26
C ASN A 8 -4.15 -2.19 7.41
N ILE A 9 -4.66 -1.61 6.33
CA ILE A 9 -3.97 -0.62 5.51
C ILE A 9 -4.76 0.69 5.51
N TYR A 10 -4.05 1.79 5.70
CA TYR A 10 -4.52 3.14 5.44
C TYR A 10 -3.97 3.60 4.10
N ILE A 11 -4.87 4.08 3.24
CA ILE A 11 -4.55 4.64 1.94
C ILE A 11 -4.96 6.10 1.99
N ASP A 12 -3.97 6.98 1.92
CA ASP A 12 -4.21 8.42 1.86
C ASP A 12 -3.88 8.95 0.48
N VAL A 13 -4.84 9.59 -0.16
CA VAL A 13 -4.65 10.27 -1.43
C VAL A 13 -4.52 11.75 -1.15
N ASN A 14 -3.38 12.32 -1.56
CA ASN A 14 -3.15 13.75 -1.37
C ASN A 14 -4.31 14.55 -1.99
N GLY A 15 -4.75 15.61 -1.32
CA GLY A 15 -5.88 16.44 -1.76
C GLY A 15 -7.26 15.79 -1.78
N VAL A 16 -7.41 14.52 -1.36
CA VAL A 16 -8.69 13.77 -1.45
C VAL A 16 -9.12 13.15 -0.13
N THR A 17 -8.33 12.24 0.46
CA THR A 17 -8.75 11.53 1.67
C THR A 17 -8.24 12.22 2.94
N ASN A 18 -6.96 12.60 2.98
CA ASN A 18 -6.35 13.48 3.98
C ASN A 18 -4.97 13.93 3.48
N ASP A 19 -4.52 15.12 3.87
CA ASP A 19 -3.17 15.59 3.55
C ASP A 19 -2.18 15.16 4.65
N VAL A 20 -1.39 14.12 4.37
CA VAL A 20 -0.38 13.61 5.30
C VAL A 20 0.79 14.59 5.48
N THR A 21 0.94 15.59 4.62
CA THR A 21 1.99 16.62 4.76
C THR A 21 1.63 17.67 5.84
N LEU A 22 0.37 17.74 6.28
CA LEU A 22 -0.15 18.77 7.19
C LEU A 22 -0.26 18.33 8.65
N TRP A 23 0.73 17.61 9.19
CA TRP A 23 0.82 17.24 10.62
C TRP A 23 0.76 18.41 11.61
N ASN A 24 0.73 19.65 11.14
CA ASN A 24 0.42 20.81 11.96
C ASN A 24 -1.09 21.12 11.93
N SER A 25 -1.82 20.40 12.80
CA SER A 25 -3.05 20.85 13.50
C SER A 25 -4.43 20.79 12.82
N ILE A 26 -4.62 20.25 11.61
CA ILE A 26 -5.98 20.21 11.05
C ILE A 26 -6.19 18.92 10.24
N TRP A 27 -6.97 17.98 10.79
CA TRP A 27 -7.72 17.02 9.98
C TRP A 27 -8.98 17.77 9.55
N PRO A 28 -9.07 18.38 8.35
CA PRO A 28 -10.31 18.99 7.93
C PRO A 28 -11.38 17.89 7.87
N GLU A 29 -12.50 18.08 8.56
CA GLU A 29 -13.67 17.24 8.37
C GLU A 29 -14.12 17.37 6.91
N GLN A 30 -13.77 16.38 6.08
CA GLN A 30 -14.27 16.25 4.72
C GLN A 30 -15.70 15.70 4.76
N PRO A 31 -16.56 16.01 3.78
CA PRO A 31 -17.92 15.50 3.74
C PRO A 31 -17.93 13.98 3.85
N SER A 32 -18.63 13.44 4.84
CA SER A 32 -18.82 12.00 5.00
C SER A 32 -19.46 11.40 3.75
N GLY A 33 -18.88 10.32 3.22
CA GLY A 33 -19.54 9.49 2.20
C GLY A 33 -19.05 9.63 0.76
N ILE A 34 -17.94 10.33 0.50
CA ILE A 34 -17.28 10.28 -0.81
C ILE A 34 -16.58 8.92 -0.96
N ASN A 35 -17.07 8.10 -1.88
CA ASN A 35 -16.34 6.95 -2.40
C ASN A 35 -15.32 7.47 -3.42
N VAL A 36 -14.04 7.22 -3.17
CA VAL A 36 -12.95 7.62 -4.07
C VAL A 36 -12.33 6.43 -4.80
N GLY A 37 -12.72 5.21 -4.44
CA GLY A 37 -12.22 3.98 -5.02
C GLY A 37 -12.61 2.74 -4.24
N THR A 38 -12.05 1.60 -4.63
CA THR A 38 -12.25 0.32 -3.97
C THR A 38 -10.91 -0.37 -3.72
N VAL A 39 -10.84 -1.16 -2.65
CA VAL A 39 -9.77 -2.12 -2.44
C VAL A 39 -10.33 -3.51 -2.41
N SER A 40 -9.67 -4.43 -3.09
CA SER A 40 -10.13 -5.80 -3.30
C SER A 40 -9.00 -6.81 -3.09
N HIS A 41 -9.35 -8.06 -2.77
CA HIS A 41 -8.37 -9.14 -2.68
C HIS A 41 -7.94 -9.61 -4.07
N PHE A 42 -6.66 -9.98 -4.24
CA PHE A 42 -6.21 -10.48 -5.54
C PHE A 42 -6.92 -11.78 -5.90
N GLY A 43 -7.13 -11.96 -7.21
CA GLY A 43 -7.67 -13.20 -7.75
C GLY A 43 -9.15 -13.46 -7.49
N TYR A 44 -9.87 -12.55 -6.84
CA TYR A 44 -11.33 -12.61 -6.75
C TYR A 44 -11.98 -11.69 -7.79
N SER A 45 -12.87 -12.23 -8.62
CA SER A 45 -13.55 -11.50 -9.71
C SER A 45 -15.09 -11.65 -9.66
N GLY A 46 -15.78 -10.78 -10.42
CA GLY A 46 -17.24 -10.81 -10.54
C GLY A 46 -17.96 -10.77 -9.18
N SER A 47 -18.96 -11.62 -8.99
CA SER A 47 -19.72 -11.73 -7.73
C SER A 47 -18.92 -12.31 -6.56
N ALA A 48 -17.74 -12.89 -6.81
CA ALA A 48 -16.86 -13.41 -5.77
C ALA A 48 -15.87 -12.35 -5.26
N ARG A 49 -15.77 -11.19 -5.92
CA ARG A 49 -14.88 -10.09 -5.54
C ARG A 49 -15.20 -9.62 -4.12
N ARG A 50 -14.24 -9.81 -3.21
CA ARG A 50 -14.28 -9.24 -1.86
C ARG A 50 -13.65 -7.86 -1.92
N SER A 51 -14.44 -6.83 -1.72
CA SER A 51 -13.99 -5.45 -1.77
C SER A 51 -14.49 -4.62 -0.58
N GLY A 52 -13.71 -3.60 -0.25
CA GLY A 52 -14.09 -2.50 0.62
C GLY A 52 -14.03 -1.18 -0.15
N ILE A 53 -14.80 -0.20 0.30
CA ILE A 53 -14.80 1.14 -0.28
C ILE A 53 -13.65 1.95 0.33
N ILE A 54 -12.88 2.64 -0.50
CA ILE A 54 -11.96 3.69 -0.07
C ILE A 54 -12.78 4.95 0.13
N THR A 55 -12.88 5.37 1.39
CA THR A 55 -13.57 6.62 1.74
C THR A 55 -12.56 7.70 2.07
N ALA A 56 -13.02 8.94 2.30
CA ALA A 56 -12.17 9.99 2.84
C ALA A 56 -11.52 9.61 4.19
N ASN A 57 -12.19 8.80 5.02
CA ASN A 57 -11.55 8.23 6.21
C ASN A 57 -10.65 7.05 5.78
N PRO A 58 -9.32 7.15 5.95
CA PRO A 58 -8.42 6.08 5.57
C PRO A 58 -8.62 4.87 6.50
N GLY A 59 -8.78 3.68 5.93
CA GLY A 59 -9.18 2.52 6.74
C GLY A 59 -9.67 1.34 5.95
N ILE A 60 -8.82 0.35 5.72
CA ILE A 60 -9.22 -0.89 5.04
C ILE A 60 -8.69 -2.07 5.84
N THR A 61 -9.60 -2.84 6.42
CA THR A 61 -9.28 -4.02 7.21
C THR A 61 -9.65 -5.27 6.44
N SER A 62 -8.74 -6.24 6.39
CA SER A 62 -9.06 -7.55 5.83
C SER A 62 -8.09 -8.64 6.27
N VAL A 63 -8.27 -9.87 5.78
CA VAL A 63 -7.33 -10.97 5.98
C VAL A 63 -6.30 -10.95 4.85
N SER A 64 -5.02 -10.71 5.15
CA SER A 64 -3.95 -10.76 4.14
C SER A 64 -2.98 -11.93 4.33
N GLY A 65 -2.05 -12.03 3.38
CA GLY A 65 -1.10 -13.09 3.12
C GLY A 65 -0.82 -13.08 1.61
N ASP A 66 -0.53 -14.24 1.02
CA ASP A 66 -0.32 -14.40 -0.45
C ASP A 66 -1.57 -14.05 -1.31
N ILE A 67 -2.69 -13.62 -0.71
CA ILE A 67 -3.90 -13.21 -1.43
C ILE A 67 -3.86 -11.70 -1.76
N GLY A 68 -2.98 -10.91 -1.12
CA GLY A 68 -2.77 -9.50 -1.46
C GLY A 68 -4.01 -8.59 -1.41
N MET A 69 -3.81 -7.31 -1.71
CA MET A 69 -4.84 -6.27 -1.80
C MET A 69 -4.52 -5.36 -2.97
N TYR A 70 -5.47 -5.11 -3.87
CA TYR A 70 -5.30 -4.10 -4.92
C TYR A 70 -6.27 -2.96 -4.76
N ALA A 71 -5.83 -1.76 -5.13
CA ALA A 71 -6.65 -0.57 -5.16
C ALA A 71 -7.01 -0.18 -6.59
N PHE A 72 -8.23 0.32 -6.74
CA PHE A 72 -8.70 1.03 -7.91
C PHE A 72 -9.38 2.31 -7.46
N PHE A 73 -9.11 3.43 -8.14
CA PHE A 73 -9.72 4.72 -7.84
C PHE A 73 -10.72 5.09 -8.95
N ASP A 74 -11.96 5.38 -8.57
CA ASP A 74 -13.07 5.59 -9.52
C ASP A 74 -12.83 6.79 -10.44
N GLY A 75 -12.04 7.78 -9.98
CA GLY A 75 -11.62 8.95 -10.76
C GLY A 75 -10.29 8.79 -11.49
N GLY A 76 -9.70 7.59 -11.54
CA GLY A 76 -8.33 7.37 -12.00
C GLY A 76 -7.31 7.43 -10.85
N ASN A 77 -6.12 6.89 -11.06
CA ASN A 77 -5.14 6.78 -9.98
C ASN A 77 -4.49 8.11 -9.67
N PRO A 78 -4.34 8.46 -8.40
CA PRO A 78 -3.75 9.74 -8.02
C PRO A 78 -2.27 9.79 -8.39
N GLN A 79 -1.81 11.01 -8.66
CA GLN A 79 -0.39 11.25 -8.88
C GLN A 79 0.45 10.97 -7.63
N GLU A 80 -0.12 11.17 -6.44
CA GLU A 80 0.55 10.93 -5.16
C GLU A 80 -0.42 10.30 -4.16
N LEU A 81 0.03 9.23 -3.51
CA LEU A 81 -0.65 8.62 -2.39
C LEU A 81 0.32 8.13 -1.32
N PHE A 82 -0.20 7.90 -0.12
CA PHE A 82 0.51 7.33 1.01
C PHE A 82 -0.15 6.02 1.42
N LEU A 83 0.66 4.98 1.63
CA LEU A 83 0.21 3.67 2.12
C LEU A 83 0.79 3.44 3.51
N ARG A 84 -0.05 3.12 4.49
CA ARG A 84 0.37 2.80 5.85
C ARG A 84 -0.14 1.42 6.24
N ALA A 85 0.78 0.52 6.47
CA ALA A 85 0.50 -0.77 7.09
C ALA A 85 0.39 -0.59 8.61
N THR A 86 -0.83 -0.52 9.13
CA THR A 86 -1.08 -0.07 10.50
C THR A 86 -1.29 -1.19 11.50
N GLN A 87 -1.74 -2.34 11.03
CA GLN A 87 -1.89 -3.53 11.86
C GLN A 87 -1.43 -4.71 11.01
N ILE A 88 -0.15 -5.07 11.07
CA ILE A 88 0.35 -6.30 10.44
C ILE A 88 0.77 -7.23 11.57
N PRO A 89 0.12 -8.40 11.71
CA PRO A 89 0.44 -9.30 12.80
C PRO A 89 1.78 -9.98 12.63
N VAL A 90 2.39 -10.32 13.76
CA VAL A 90 3.44 -11.33 13.83
C VAL A 90 2.80 -12.66 14.20
N VAL A 91 3.08 -13.69 13.41
CA VAL A 91 2.54 -15.05 13.56
C VAL A 91 3.70 -16.03 13.68
N ASP A 92 3.75 -16.78 14.78
CA ASP A 92 4.80 -17.76 15.04
C ASP A 92 6.22 -17.16 14.89
N GLY A 93 6.40 -15.91 15.31
CA GLY A 93 7.66 -15.16 15.22
C GLY A 93 7.97 -14.56 13.85
N ASN A 94 7.12 -14.76 12.84
CA ASN A 94 7.32 -14.21 11.50
C ASN A 94 6.36 -13.03 11.25
N PRO A 95 6.87 -11.84 10.86
CA PRO A 95 6.01 -10.74 10.47
C PRO A 95 5.23 -11.13 9.20
N MET A 96 3.92 -10.90 9.22
CA MET A 96 3.13 -10.95 8.00
C MET A 96 3.46 -9.74 7.11
N HIS A 97 2.87 -9.69 5.92
CA HIS A 97 3.01 -8.57 5.00
C HIS A 97 1.73 -8.42 4.17
N ILE A 98 1.65 -7.31 3.42
CA ILE A 98 0.60 -7.09 2.43
C ILE A 98 1.28 -6.94 1.08
N ILE A 99 0.85 -7.72 0.08
CA ILE A 99 1.17 -7.40 -1.31
C ILE A 99 0.12 -6.42 -1.79
N PHE A 100 0.55 -5.20 -2.08
CA PHE A 100 -0.27 -4.15 -2.63
C PHE A 100 -0.13 -4.12 -4.15
N GLY A 101 -1.25 -3.93 -4.85
CA GLY A 101 -1.31 -3.77 -6.30
C GLY A 101 -2.10 -2.53 -6.71
N MET A 102 -1.64 -1.80 -7.72
CA MET A 102 -2.40 -0.71 -8.33
C MET A 102 -1.98 -0.57 -9.80
N LYS A 103 -2.93 -0.36 -10.71
CA LYS A 103 -2.64 -0.24 -12.14
C LYS A 103 -2.30 1.21 -12.49
N PHE A 104 -1.50 1.46 -13.53
CA PHE A 104 -1.18 2.78 -14.08
C PHE A 104 -0.96 2.70 -15.59
N PRO A 105 -0.99 3.82 -16.33
CA PRO A 105 -0.52 3.84 -17.71
C PRO A 105 0.95 3.42 -17.85
N THR A 106 1.30 2.82 -18.99
CA THR A 106 2.70 2.58 -19.35
C THR A 106 3.47 3.88 -19.57
N GLY A 107 4.75 3.92 -19.22
CA GLY A 107 5.60 5.11 -19.37
C GLY A 107 5.50 6.11 -18.22
N ILE A 108 4.74 5.79 -17.17
CA ILE A 108 4.80 6.48 -15.90
C ILE A 108 6.03 6.01 -15.12
N GLU A 109 6.78 6.97 -14.60
CA GLU A 109 7.88 6.78 -13.67
C GLU A 109 7.38 6.90 -12.22
N PHE A 110 8.04 6.17 -11.33
CA PHE A 110 7.69 6.12 -9.91
C PHE A 110 8.82 6.65 -9.04
N ASP A 111 8.48 7.58 -8.15
CA ASP A 111 9.33 8.04 -7.06
C ASP A 111 8.71 7.58 -5.74
N ILE A 112 9.24 6.47 -5.22
CA ILE A 112 8.66 5.78 -4.07
C ILE A 112 9.67 5.83 -2.92
N THR A 113 9.21 6.30 -1.77
CA THR A 113 9.99 6.38 -0.55
C THR A 113 9.25 5.69 0.58
N THR A 114 10.01 5.02 1.45
CA THR A 114 9.55 4.78 2.80
C THR A 114 9.94 5.97 3.65
N GLU A 115 9.06 6.40 4.54
CA GLU A 115 9.27 7.55 5.39
C GLU A 115 8.90 7.19 6.82
N HIS A 116 9.74 7.62 7.76
CA HIS A 116 9.50 7.44 9.17
C HIS A 116 9.61 8.76 9.93
N LEU A 117 8.61 9.07 10.76
CA LEU A 117 8.46 10.37 11.43
C LEU A 117 9.66 10.79 12.29
N TRP A 118 10.28 9.84 13.01
CA TRP A 118 11.34 10.14 13.98
C TRP A 118 12.70 9.47 13.75
N LYS A 119 12.79 8.56 12.77
CA LYS A 119 13.96 7.67 12.62
C LYS A 119 14.32 7.63 11.14
N SER A 120 15.20 8.53 10.73
CA SER A 120 15.64 8.66 9.33
C SER A 120 16.19 7.37 8.74
N ASP A 121 16.74 6.48 9.56
CA ASP A 121 17.32 5.21 9.12
C ASP A 121 16.24 4.23 8.61
N PHE A 122 14.97 4.44 8.95
CA PHE A 122 13.82 3.71 8.40
C PHE A 122 13.21 4.40 7.17
N SER A 123 13.74 5.56 6.78
CA SER A 123 13.40 6.19 5.51
C SER A 123 14.34 5.69 4.42
N SER A 124 13.81 5.27 3.28
CA SER A 124 14.60 4.69 2.20
C SER A 124 13.92 4.89 0.86
N THR A 125 14.69 5.04 -0.21
CA THR A 125 14.15 4.91 -1.57
C THR A 125 13.72 3.47 -1.81
N VAL A 126 12.55 3.29 -2.41
CA VAL A 126 12.06 2.00 -2.89
C VAL A 126 12.42 1.87 -4.36
N THR A 127 13.13 0.81 -4.72
CA THR A 127 13.76 0.65 -6.04
C THR A 127 13.03 -0.38 -6.90
N LEU A 128 13.16 -0.28 -8.23
CA LEU A 128 12.56 -1.23 -9.14
C LEU A 128 13.25 -2.60 -9.00
N ALA A 129 12.45 -3.64 -8.78
CA ALA A 129 12.86 -5.02 -8.74
C ALA A 129 13.02 -5.61 -10.15
N SER A 130 13.93 -6.56 -10.27
CA SER A 130 14.17 -7.28 -11.53
C SER A 130 13.07 -8.31 -11.87
N SER A 131 12.32 -8.74 -10.86
CA SER A 131 11.21 -9.70 -10.98
C SER A 131 10.22 -9.53 -9.83
N PHE A 132 9.04 -10.15 -9.95
CA PHE A 132 8.08 -10.19 -8.85
C PHE A 132 8.67 -10.87 -7.61
N SER A 133 9.38 -11.99 -7.79
CA SER A 133 10.03 -12.72 -6.68
C SER A 133 11.08 -11.87 -5.98
N ASP A 134 11.85 -11.07 -6.72
CA ASP A 134 12.83 -10.13 -6.15
C ASP A 134 12.16 -9.06 -5.27
N MET A 135 10.96 -8.58 -5.63
CA MET A 135 10.16 -7.69 -4.78
C MET A 135 9.51 -8.43 -3.61
N TYR A 136 9.00 -9.63 -3.84
CA TYR A 136 8.27 -10.41 -2.85
C TYR A 136 9.19 -10.92 -1.72
N ASP A 137 10.40 -11.37 -2.06
CA ASP A 137 11.36 -11.92 -1.10
C ASP A 137 12.19 -10.81 -0.41
N ASP A 138 12.06 -9.56 -0.84
CA ASP A 138 12.70 -8.42 -0.18
C ASP A 138 12.22 -8.29 1.28
N PRO A 139 13.11 -8.46 2.28
CA PRO A 139 12.72 -8.43 3.68
C PRO A 139 12.33 -7.02 4.14
N ASP A 140 12.83 -5.97 3.47
CA ASP A 140 12.70 -4.58 3.90
C ASP A 140 11.56 -3.83 3.21
N GLY A 141 10.91 -4.45 2.21
CA GLY A 141 9.87 -3.82 1.41
C GLY A 141 10.35 -2.54 0.72
N THR A 142 11.64 -2.48 0.37
CA THR A 142 12.31 -1.39 -0.37
C THR A 142 12.42 -1.69 -1.86
N LYS A 143 11.63 -2.65 -2.36
CA LYS A 143 11.48 -2.94 -3.78
C LYS A 143 10.02 -2.86 -4.25
N TYR A 144 9.83 -2.45 -5.50
CA TYR A 144 8.55 -2.51 -6.21
C TYR A 144 8.73 -3.23 -7.56
N TYR A 145 7.65 -3.79 -8.11
CA TYR A 145 7.69 -4.49 -9.39
C TYR A 145 6.64 -3.94 -10.34
N LEU A 146 6.99 -3.83 -11.63
CA LEU A 146 6.08 -3.45 -12.70
C LEU A 146 5.77 -4.65 -13.58
N LEU A 147 4.49 -4.94 -13.76
CA LEU A 147 4.01 -6.00 -14.65
C LEU A 147 3.10 -5.41 -15.73
N PRO A 148 3.38 -5.60 -17.02
CA PRO A 148 2.45 -5.20 -18.08
C PRO A 148 1.06 -5.84 -17.89
N SER A 149 -0.02 -5.06 -18.06
CA SER A 149 -1.37 -5.64 -18.07
C SER A 149 -1.56 -6.55 -19.28
N THR A 150 -2.24 -7.67 -19.08
CA THR A 150 -2.64 -8.58 -20.17
C THR A 150 -3.87 -8.09 -20.91
N ASP A 151 -4.70 -7.28 -20.26
CA ASP A 151 -5.99 -6.83 -20.79
C ASP A 151 -5.86 -5.52 -21.57
N ASN A 152 -4.93 -4.65 -21.16
CA ASN A 152 -4.65 -3.39 -21.83
C ASN A 152 -3.15 -3.12 -21.95
N PRO A 153 -2.56 -3.16 -23.17
CA PRO A 153 -1.12 -2.97 -23.37
C PRO A 153 -0.64 -1.54 -23.07
N SER A 154 -1.55 -0.58 -22.91
CA SER A 154 -1.23 0.79 -22.49
C SER A 154 -1.20 0.95 -20.97
N GLU A 155 -1.36 -0.13 -20.21
CA GLU A 155 -1.39 -0.14 -18.76
C GLU A 155 -0.42 -1.20 -18.18
N GLN A 156 -0.01 -0.97 -16.93
CA GLN A 156 0.87 -1.83 -16.16
C GLN A 156 0.49 -1.79 -14.68
N TRP A 157 0.73 -2.88 -13.99
CA TRP A 157 0.55 -3.02 -12.55
C TRP A 157 1.82 -2.63 -11.79
N LEU A 158 1.66 -1.73 -10.83
CA LEU A 158 2.60 -1.52 -9.73
C LEU A 158 2.29 -2.54 -8.62
N PHE A 159 3.29 -3.34 -8.26
CA PHE A 159 3.25 -4.22 -7.10
C PHE A 159 4.26 -3.79 -6.04
N MET A 160 3.84 -3.79 -4.78
CA MET A 160 4.67 -3.44 -3.63
C MET A 160 4.45 -4.42 -2.49
N LYS A 161 5.49 -4.67 -1.69
CA LYS A 161 5.38 -5.41 -0.43
C LYS A 161 5.37 -4.43 0.72
N LEU A 162 4.22 -4.26 1.35
CA LEU A 162 4.07 -3.43 2.53
C LEU A 162 4.36 -4.26 3.78
N ILE A 163 5.36 -3.81 4.54
CA ILE A 163 5.75 -4.43 5.79
C ILE A 163 5.69 -3.42 6.93
N TYR A 164 5.97 -3.93 8.13
CA TYR A 164 6.15 -3.09 9.29
C TYR A 164 7.65 -2.93 9.63
N ARG A 165 8.28 -1.82 9.18
CA ARG A 165 9.72 -1.57 9.39
C ARG A 165 10.11 -1.06 10.77
N HIS A 166 9.19 -0.44 11.52
CA HIS A 166 9.57 0.21 12.78
C HIS A 166 9.98 -0.76 13.90
N PHE A 167 9.72 -2.07 13.76
CA PHE A 167 10.25 -3.12 14.65
C PHE A 167 11.49 -3.82 14.09
N ASP A 168 12.05 -3.36 12.98
CA ASP A 168 13.32 -3.90 12.49
C ASP A 168 14.49 -3.33 13.32
N GLY A 169 15.30 -4.23 13.88
CA GLY A 169 16.46 -3.91 14.71
C GLY A 169 16.15 -3.50 16.16
N ASN A 170 16.66 -4.30 17.12
CA ASN A 170 17.04 -4.09 18.54
C ASN A 170 16.36 -3.02 19.44
N THR A 171 15.34 -2.31 18.97
CA THR A 171 14.56 -1.37 19.76
C THR A 171 13.58 -2.22 20.55
N PRO A 172 13.61 -2.18 21.90
CA PRO A 172 12.78 -3.06 22.70
C PRO A 172 11.30 -2.92 22.32
N GLU A 173 10.58 -4.05 22.36
CA GLU A 173 9.12 -4.22 22.23
C GLU A 173 8.32 -3.47 23.31
N SER A 174 8.76 -2.28 23.75
CA SER A 174 8.11 -1.49 24.81
C SER A 174 6.89 -0.72 24.32
N SER A 175 6.67 -0.62 22.99
CA SER A 175 5.39 -0.22 22.41
C SER A 175 4.38 -1.33 22.68
N GLY A 176 3.30 -1.01 23.40
CA GLY A 176 2.27 -1.98 23.75
C GLY A 176 1.74 -2.71 22.51
N TYR A 177 1.64 -4.04 22.61
CA TYR A 177 1.00 -4.89 21.61
C TYR A 177 -0.23 -5.56 22.21
N TYR A 178 -1.23 -5.82 21.36
CA TYR A 178 -2.32 -6.73 21.68
C TYR A 178 -1.94 -8.14 21.22
N GLU A 179 -1.99 -9.12 22.12
CA GLU A 179 -1.71 -10.52 21.78
C GLU A 179 -2.92 -11.42 22.05
N ARG A 180 -3.25 -12.28 21.08
CA ARG A 180 -4.22 -13.35 21.26
C ARG A 180 -3.83 -14.56 20.41
N ASN A 181 -3.79 -15.75 21.01
CA ASN A 181 -3.45 -17.01 20.34
C ASN A 181 -2.09 -16.99 19.60
N GLY A 182 -1.08 -16.28 20.15
CA GLY A 182 0.25 -16.16 19.54
C GLY A 182 0.33 -15.21 18.33
N ILE A 183 -0.72 -14.41 18.12
CA ILE A 183 -0.75 -13.33 17.13
C ILE A 183 -0.54 -12.02 17.87
N ARG A 184 0.52 -11.27 17.52
CA ARG A 184 0.81 -9.94 18.08
C ARG A 184 0.44 -8.85 17.10
N LEU A 185 -0.35 -7.88 17.55
CA LEU A 185 -0.71 -6.67 16.82
C LEU A 185 -0.09 -5.47 17.53
N TYR A 186 0.63 -4.66 16.77
CA TYR A 186 1.31 -3.48 17.29
C TYR A 186 0.60 -2.21 16.79
N ASP A 187 0.49 -1.20 17.66
CA ASP A 187 -0.11 0.09 17.31
C ASP A 187 0.95 1.11 16.89
N VAL A 188 0.90 1.46 15.61
CA VAL A 188 2.06 2.00 14.88
C VAL A 188 1.67 2.95 13.75
N THR A 189 0.38 3.28 13.70
CA THR A 189 -0.33 3.94 12.60
C THR A 189 0.26 5.29 12.20
N HIS A 190 1.07 5.90 13.06
CA HIS A 190 1.53 7.29 12.94
C HIS A 190 3.01 7.44 12.54
N PHE A 191 3.78 6.36 12.50
CA PHE A 191 5.25 6.49 12.45
C PHE A 191 5.90 6.17 11.12
N TYR A 192 5.23 5.38 10.27
CA TYR A 192 5.83 4.86 9.06
C TYR A 192 4.82 4.78 7.91
N TRP A 193 5.23 5.19 6.72
CA TRP A 193 4.42 5.10 5.51
C TRP A 193 5.29 4.92 4.27
N TYR A 194 4.66 4.40 3.21
CA TYR A 194 5.16 4.48 1.85
C TYR A 194 4.54 5.70 1.19
N ARG A 195 5.35 6.61 0.67
CA ARG A 195 4.91 7.65 -0.25
C ARG A 195 5.13 7.12 -1.66
N VAL A 196 4.07 7.10 -2.46
CA VAL A 196 4.08 6.68 -3.87
C VAL A 196 3.76 7.91 -4.71
N ALA A 197 4.75 8.45 -5.40
CA ALA A 197 4.56 9.53 -6.36
C ALA A 197 4.79 9.01 -7.78
N THR A 198 4.02 9.56 -8.72
CA THR A 198 4.07 9.21 -10.14
C THR A 198 4.25 10.44 -11.00
N CYS A 199 4.96 10.30 -12.11
CA CYS A 199 5.25 11.42 -13.01
C CYS A 199 5.74 10.91 -14.37
N ALA A 200 5.89 11.81 -15.34
CA ALA A 200 6.49 11.48 -16.62
C ALA A 200 8.02 11.24 -16.54
N THR A 201 8.68 11.70 -15.47
CA THR A 201 10.13 11.56 -15.26
C THR A 201 10.44 11.72 -13.77
N ALA A 202 11.10 10.73 -13.15
CA ALA A 202 11.52 10.80 -11.75
C ALA A 202 12.84 11.59 -11.57
N PRO A 203 13.05 12.32 -10.45
CA PRO A 203 12.21 12.41 -9.25
C PRO A 203 10.92 13.22 -9.50
N CYS A 204 9.82 12.78 -8.88
CA CYS A 204 8.52 13.39 -9.13
C CYS A 204 8.37 14.69 -8.32
N PRO A 205 7.83 15.77 -8.91
CA PRO A 205 7.59 17.00 -8.16
C PRO A 205 6.55 16.76 -7.06
N THR A 206 6.75 17.39 -5.89
CA THR A 206 5.70 17.45 -4.87
C THR A 206 4.53 18.25 -5.39
N TYR A 207 3.33 17.68 -5.27
CA TYR A 207 2.13 18.30 -5.82
C TYR A 207 1.38 19.09 -4.74
N THR A 208 1.07 20.37 -5.03
CA THR A 208 0.31 21.26 -4.14
C THR A 208 -0.91 21.81 -4.88
N GLY A 209 -2.00 21.05 -4.96
CA GLY A 209 -3.21 21.45 -5.71
C GLY A 209 -4.24 20.31 -5.86
N THR A 210 -5.09 20.37 -6.89
CA THR A 210 -5.98 19.26 -7.29
C THR A 210 -5.19 18.11 -7.90
N VAL A 211 -5.03 16.99 -7.20
CA VAL A 211 -4.17 15.88 -7.65
C VAL A 211 -4.61 15.39 -9.04
N PRO A 212 -3.74 15.49 -10.07
CA PRO A 212 -4.00 14.90 -11.36
C PRO A 212 -4.17 13.39 -11.19
N VAL A 213 -5.07 12.85 -11.99
CA VAL A 213 -5.43 11.43 -11.97
C VAL A 213 -5.02 10.80 -13.29
N TRP A 214 -4.55 9.57 -13.22
CA TRP A 214 -4.24 8.75 -14.37
C TRP A 214 -5.43 7.86 -14.67
N ASP A 215 -6.04 8.07 -15.83
CA ASP A 215 -7.13 7.22 -16.30
C ASP A 215 -6.64 5.78 -16.46
N VAL A 216 -7.31 4.86 -15.77
CA VAL A 216 -7.12 3.41 -15.92
C VAL A 216 -8.44 2.70 -15.83
N VAL A 217 -8.50 1.48 -16.37
CA VAL A 217 -9.65 0.60 -16.20
C VAL A 217 -9.48 -0.27 -14.95
N ASP A 218 -10.53 -0.46 -14.16
CA ASP A 218 -10.51 -1.44 -13.06
C ASP A 218 -10.34 -2.87 -13.60
N GLU A 219 -9.35 -3.58 -13.09
CA GLU A 219 -8.99 -4.93 -13.48
C GLU A 219 -8.55 -5.70 -12.22
N VAL A 220 -8.75 -7.02 -12.19
CA VAL A 220 -8.22 -7.85 -11.10
C VAL A 220 -6.77 -8.19 -11.44
N PRO A 221 -5.79 -7.94 -10.57
CA PRO A 221 -4.42 -8.35 -10.85
C PRO A 221 -4.30 -9.88 -10.85
N PRO A 222 -3.26 -10.43 -11.51
CA PRO A 222 -2.94 -11.85 -11.40
C PRO A 222 -2.73 -12.29 -9.94
N PHE A 223 -2.94 -13.57 -9.66
CA PHE A 223 -2.66 -14.10 -8.32
C PHE A 223 -1.17 -14.01 -8.00
N VAL A 224 -0.83 -13.69 -6.75
CA VAL A 224 0.56 -13.73 -6.26
C VAL A 224 1.20 -15.10 -6.53
N SER A 225 0.45 -16.19 -6.39
CA SER A 225 0.95 -17.54 -6.66
C SER A 225 1.41 -17.75 -8.11
N ASP A 226 0.80 -17.04 -9.05
CA ASP A 226 1.13 -17.15 -10.47
C ASP A 226 2.36 -16.29 -10.80
N LEU A 227 2.51 -15.17 -10.11
CA LEU A 227 3.62 -14.23 -10.27
C LEU A 227 4.93 -14.70 -9.64
N ARG A 228 4.88 -15.64 -8.69
CA ARG A 228 6.07 -16.17 -7.97
C ARG A 228 6.79 -17.31 -8.67
N GLN A 229 6.28 -17.79 -9.81
CA GLN A 229 6.82 -18.95 -10.54
C GLN A 229 8.12 -18.64 -11.28
#